data_AF-A0A2S8GQM5-F1
#
_entry.id   AF-A0A2S8GQM5-F1
#
_cell.length_a   1.000
_cell.length_b   1.000
_cell.length_c   1.000
_cell.angle_alpha   90.00
_cell.angle_beta   90.00
_cell.angle_gamma   90.00
#
_symmetry.space_group_name_H-M   'P 1'
#
loop_
_entity.id
_entity.type
_entity.pdbx_description
1 polymer ?
#
loop_
_entity_poly.entity_id
_entity_poly.type
_entity_poly.pdbx_seq_one_letter_code
_entity_poly.pdbx_strand_id
1 'polypeptide(L)'
;MPRQLKRDELHRSDVVANCRMNRERGLVGSNGYERDLGFDLAAYLRETCRRHGRAAWLDLCCGSGKALIEAAEIAAAESLPLEIIGVDLVGMFAADADRPRLRLVKSAVEDFRPPTQCDLITSVHGLHYLGDKLGVITQAAGWLTESGRFVANLDAKSIRVDGEDSATSVIRALRQAGFRYSPRSKLLTKEGRCELQLPLVYLGADDAAGPNYTGQPAVDSYYAWNGELIGPNC
;
A
#
# COMPACT_ATOMS: atom_id res chain seq x y z
N MET A 1 -3.39 25.91 -11.89
CA MET A 1 -3.15 24.56 -11.36
C MET A 1 -2.35 24.71 -10.06
N PRO A 2 -2.62 23.89 -9.04
CA PRO A 2 -1.84 23.92 -7.80
C PRO A 2 -0.38 23.52 -8.04
N ARG A 3 0.50 23.88 -7.11
CA ARG A 3 1.93 23.60 -7.19
C ARG A 3 2.15 22.09 -7.08
N GLN A 4 2.74 21.48 -8.10
CA GLN A 4 3.09 20.06 -8.07
C GLN A 4 4.52 19.90 -7.52
N LEU A 5 4.62 19.28 -6.35
CA LEU A 5 5.88 18.92 -5.73
C LEU A 5 6.50 17.73 -6.45
N LYS A 6 7.83 17.78 -6.60
CA LYS A 6 8.64 16.62 -6.99
C LYS A 6 8.91 15.74 -5.77
N ARG A 7 9.27 14.48 -6.01
CA ARG A 7 9.42 13.42 -5.01
C ARG A 7 10.16 13.87 -3.74
N ASP A 8 11.38 14.38 -3.88
CA ASP A 8 12.21 14.77 -2.73
C ASP A 8 11.62 15.92 -1.91
N GLU A 9 10.89 16.83 -2.57
CA GLU A 9 10.20 17.92 -1.90
C GLU A 9 8.97 17.39 -1.15
N LEU A 10 8.19 16.51 -1.79
CA LEU A 10 7.03 15.87 -1.18
C LEU A 10 7.42 15.05 0.05
N HIS A 11 8.51 14.28 -0.02
CA HIS A 11 8.99 13.47 1.11
C HIS A 11 9.37 14.28 2.35
N ARG A 12 9.60 15.59 2.20
CA ARG A 12 9.94 16.50 3.30
C ARG A 12 8.75 17.31 3.79
N SER A 13 7.58 17.17 3.18
CA SER A 13 6.42 17.96 3.60
C SER A 13 5.84 17.48 4.93
N ASP A 14 5.22 18.40 5.66
CA ASP A 14 4.58 18.10 6.95
C ASP A 14 3.37 17.16 6.84
N VAL A 15 2.87 16.92 5.62
CA VAL A 15 1.81 15.94 5.35
C VAL A 15 2.40 14.54 5.21
N VAL A 16 3.52 14.38 4.49
CA VAL A 16 4.10 13.08 4.15
C VAL A 16 5.16 12.63 5.16
N ALA A 17 6.00 13.54 5.63
CA ALA A 17 6.99 13.28 6.69
C ALA A 17 6.38 13.25 8.11
N ASN A 18 5.04 13.22 8.21
CA ASN A 18 4.34 13.35 9.48
C ASN A 18 4.44 12.08 10.34
N CYS A 19 4.85 12.25 11.60
CA CYS A 19 4.92 11.17 12.57
C CYS A 19 3.64 10.94 13.38
N ARG A 20 2.54 11.65 13.14
CA ARG A 20 1.36 11.66 14.03
C ARG A 20 0.16 10.84 13.55
N MET A 21 0.10 10.45 12.27
CA MET A 21 -1.14 9.93 11.68
C MET A 21 -1.06 8.44 11.34
N ASN A 22 -2.06 7.67 11.77
CA ASN A 22 -2.28 6.24 11.44
C ASN A 22 -1.10 5.28 11.69
N ARG A 23 -0.13 5.63 12.55
CA ARG A 23 1.08 4.82 12.75
C ARG A 23 0.89 3.64 13.70
N GLU A 24 0.02 3.79 14.71
CA GLU A 24 -0.15 2.83 15.81
C GLU A 24 -1.34 1.89 15.62
N ARG A 25 -1.63 1.50 14.37
CA ARG A 25 -2.70 0.55 14.07
C ARG A 25 -2.29 -0.85 14.52
N GLY A 26 -3.23 -1.55 15.14
CA GLY A 26 -3.04 -2.95 15.53
C GLY A 26 -3.35 -3.89 14.39
N LEU A 27 -3.11 -5.17 14.59
CA LEU A 27 -3.53 -6.24 13.71
C LEU A 27 -5.04 -6.47 13.81
N VAL A 28 -5.57 -6.48 15.05
CA VAL A 28 -6.98 -6.74 15.38
C VAL A 28 -7.62 -5.58 16.16
N GLY A 29 -8.95 -5.62 16.30
CA GLY A 29 -9.70 -4.69 17.13
C GLY A 29 -10.19 -3.43 16.41
N SER A 30 -10.67 -2.45 17.18
CA SER A 30 -11.36 -1.27 16.62
C SER A 30 -10.46 -0.32 15.82
N ASN A 31 -9.16 -0.38 16.06
CA ASN A 31 -8.11 0.32 15.31
C ASN A 31 -7.20 -0.67 14.56
N GLY A 32 -7.74 -1.85 14.23
CA GLY A 32 -7.02 -2.97 13.63
C GLY A 32 -7.12 -3.03 12.12
N TYR A 33 -6.13 -3.64 11.48
CA TYR A 33 -6.10 -3.90 10.04
C TYR A 33 -7.32 -4.69 9.57
N GLU A 34 -7.78 -5.67 10.34
CA GLU A 34 -8.96 -6.49 10.01
C GLU A 34 -10.19 -5.64 9.65
N ARG A 35 -10.43 -4.56 10.41
CA ARG A 35 -11.56 -3.66 10.16
C ARG A 35 -11.41 -2.92 8.84
N ASP A 36 -10.23 -2.37 8.57
CA ASP A 36 -9.97 -1.57 7.38
C ASP A 36 -9.92 -2.43 6.11
N LEU A 37 -9.36 -3.63 6.21
CA LEU A 37 -9.17 -4.57 5.11
C LEU A 37 -10.41 -5.45 4.85
N GLY A 38 -11.29 -5.61 5.85
CA GLY A 38 -12.51 -6.41 5.74
C GLY A 38 -12.27 -7.93 5.72
N PHE A 39 -11.10 -8.39 6.20
CA PHE A 39 -10.81 -9.81 6.38
C PHE A 39 -9.80 -10.03 7.53
N ASP A 40 -9.83 -11.22 8.12
CA ASP A 40 -8.86 -11.64 9.14
C ASP A 40 -7.49 -11.92 8.50
N LEU A 41 -6.58 -10.97 8.66
CA LEU A 41 -5.22 -11.03 8.13
C LEU A 41 -4.39 -12.15 8.77
N ALA A 42 -4.57 -12.39 10.08
CA ALA A 42 -3.85 -13.44 10.79
C ALA A 42 -4.31 -14.83 10.32
N ALA A 43 -5.61 -15.04 10.16
CA ALA A 43 -6.14 -16.27 9.58
C ALA A 43 -5.67 -16.49 8.14
N TYR A 44 -5.62 -15.45 7.32
CA TYR A 44 -5.07 -15.54 5.96
C TYR A 44 -3.62 -16.03 5.96
N LEU A 45 -2.75 -15.42 6.77
CA LEU A 45 -1.33 -15.80 6.82
C LEU A 45 -1.10 -17.21 7.38
N ARG A 46 -1.86 -17.62 8.39
CA ARG A 46 -1.86 -19.01 8.89
C ARG A 46 -2.20 -20.00 7.79
N GLU A 47 -3.28 -19.73 7.06
CA GLU A 47 -3.74 -20.61 6.00
C GLU A 47 -2.75 -20.66 4.83
N THR A 48 -2.12 -19.53 4.48
CA THR A 48 -1.03 -19.50 3.50
C THR A 48 0.16 -20.33 3.96
N CYS A 49 0.60 -20.20 5.22
CA CYS A 49 1.67 -21.03 5.79
C CYS A 49 1.31 -22.53 5.73
N ARG A 50 0.06 -22.90 6.04
CA ARG A 50 -0.41 -24.29 5.95
C ARG A 50 -0.38 -24.83 4.53
N ARG A 51 -0.81 -24.04 3.55
CA ARG A 51 -0.87 -24.46 2.14
C ARG A 51 0.49 -24.53 1.46
N HIS A 52 1.37 -23.58 1.76
CA HIS A 52 2.62 -23.39 1.00
C HIS A 52 3.88 -23.68 1.83
N GLY A 53 3.73 -24.06 3.10
CA GLY A 53 4.83 -24.32 4.02
C GLY A 53 5.55 -23.06 4.52
N ARG A 54 5.17 -21.88 4.02
CA ARG A 54 5.64 -20.55 4.43
C ARG A 54 4.69 -19.46 3.94
N ALA A 55 4.84 -18.26 4.46
CA ALA A 55 4.21 -17.06 3.92
C ALA A 55 5.17 -15.87 3.98
N ALA A 56 5.02 -14.93 3.06
CA ALA A 56 5.69 -13.63 3.09
C ALA A 56 4.67 -12.49 3.06
N TRP A 57 4.74 -11.60 4.06
CA TRP A 57 3.92 -10.40 4.17
C TRP A 57 4.79 -9.14 4.04
N LEU A 58 4.44 -8.27 3.10
CA LEU A 58 4.97 -6.91 2.97
C LEU A 58 3.88 -5.89 3.30
N ASP A 59 4.17 -4.95 4.18
CA ASP A 59 3.29 -3.82 4.48
C ASP A 59 3.96 -2.50 4.10
N LEU A 60 3.30 -1.77 3.21
CA LEU A 60 3.75 -0.50 2.68
C LEU A 60 3.14 0.63 3.52
N CYS A 61 3.99 1.57 3.93
CA CYS A 61 3.65 2.63 4.88
C CYS A 61 3.22 2.07 6.25
N CYS A 62 4.03 1.17 6.81
CA CYS A 62 3.67 0.40 8.00
C CYS A 62 3.62 1.22 9.31
N GLY A 63 3.90 2.52 9.27
CA GLY A 63 3.87 3.38 10.45
C GLY A 63 4.91 2.94 11.48
N SER A 64 4.48 2.69 12.72
CA SER A 64 5.38 2.18 13.77
C SER A 64 5.66 0.68 13.66
N GLY A 65 4.99 -0.02 12.73
CA GLY A 65 5.09 -1.46 12.56
C GLY A 65 4.30 -2.25 13.61
N LYS A 66 3.43 -1.61 14.41
CA LYS A 66 2.69 -2.26 15.50
C LYS A 66 1.91 -3.50 15.06
N ALA A 67 1.12 -3.43 13.99
CA ALA A 67 0.40 -4.58 13.45
C ALA A 67 1.33 -5.74 13.04
N LEU A 68 2.51 -5.40 12.50
CA LEU A 68 3.52 -6.37 12.06
C LEU A 68 4.21 -7.04 13.25
N ILE A 69 4.46 -6.26 14.30
CA ILE A 69 4.97 -6.74 15.59
C ILE A 69 3.98 -7.74 16.21
N GLU A 70 2.70 -7.39 16.28
CA GLU A 70 1.65 -8.29 16.79
C GLU A 70 1.56 -9.58 15.96
N ALA A 71 1.66 -9.50 14.63
CA ALA A 71 1.68 -10.68 13.78
C ALA A 71 2.95 -11.53 13.93
N ALA A 72 4.11 -10.91 14.14
CA ALA A 72 5.36 -11.61 14.42
C ALA A 72 5.29 -12.38 15.74
N GLU A 73 4.64 -11.82 16.76
CA GLU A 73 4.41 -12.49 18.04
C GLU A 73 3.51 -13.72 17.89
N ILE A 74 2.41 -13.58 17.14
CA ILE A 74 1.54 -14.71 16.80
C ILE A 74 2.32 -15.79 16.04
N ALA A 75 3.10 -15.40 15.04
CA ALA A 75 3.89 -16.33 14.25
C ALA A 75 4.95 -17.06 15.10
N ALA A 76 5.59 -16.37 16.03
CA ALA A 76 6.53 -16.99 16.96
C ALA A 76 5.84 -17.98 17.89
N ALA A 77 4.70 -17.59 18.49
CA ALA A 77 3.93 -18.43 19.41
C ALA A 77 3.40 -19.71 18.73
N GLU A 78 3.01 -19.61 17.47
CA GLU A 78 2.46 -20.71 16.68
C GLU A 78 3.52 -21.44 15.81
N SER A 79 4.79 -21.03 15.91
CA SER A 79 5.88 -21.54 15.06
C SER A 79 5.59 -21.46 13.55
N LEU A 80 4.90 -20.40 13.13
CA LEU A 80 4.57 -20.17 11.73
C LEU A 80 5.81 -19.73 10.94
N PRO A 81 6.10 -20.35 9.79
CA PRO A 81 7.16 -19.91 8.87
C PRO A 81 6.74 -18.67 8.08
N LEU A 82 6.58 -17.54 8.79
CA LEU A 82 6.15 -16.25 8.24
C LEU A 82 7.32 -15.26 8.20
N GLU A 83 7.58 -14.69 7.02
CA GLU A 83 8.47 -13.53 6.83
C GLU A 83 7.63 -12.26 6.77
N ILE A 84 8.00 -11.24 7.54
CA ILE A 84 7.28 -9.96 7.62
C ILE A 84 8.23 -8.82 7.33
N ILE A 85 7.87 -7.95 6.38
CA ILE A 85 8.61 -6.74 6.07
C ILE A 85 7.65 -5.55 6.17
N GLY A 86 8.02 -4.54 6.96
CA GLY A 86 7.34 -3.25 6.99
C GLY A 86 8.22 -2.18 6.40
N VAL A 87 7.66 -1.31 5.57
CA VAL A 87 8.37 -0.16 4.98
C VAL A 87 7.68 1.12 5.38
N ASP A 88 8.44 2.08 5.93
CA ASP A 88 7.92 3.39 6.31
C ASP A 88 8.96 4.48 6.03
N LEU A 89 8.52 5.63 5.53
CA LEU A 89 9.41 6.73 5.17
C LEU A 89 10.07 7.35 6.42
N VAL A 90 9.31 7.52 7.50
CA VAL A 90 9.75 8.21 8.71
C VAL A 90 10.64 7.31 9.56
N GLY A 91 10.31 6.01 9.62
CA GLY A 91 11.09 5.00 10.33
C GLY A 91 11.06 5.13 11.85
N MET A 92 10.05 5.83 12.40
CA MET A 92 9.76 5.82 13.83
C MET A 92 9.03 4.52 14.18
N PHE A 93 9.79 3.43 14.21
CA PHE A 93 9.30 2.11 14.59
C PHE A 93 9.20 1.98 16.10
N ALA A 94 8.28 1.15 16.58
CA ALA A 94 8.21 0.81 18.00
C ALA A 94 9.50 0.11 18.44
N ALA A 95 9.95 0.39 19.68
CA ALA A 95 11.28 0.03 20.19
C ALA A 95 11.60 -1.49 20.19
N ASP A 96 10.58 -2.34 20.05
CA ASP A 96 10.72 -3.80 20.04
C ASP A 96 10.93 -4.39 18.63
N ALA A 97 11.20 -3.58 17.62
CA ALA A 97 11.25 -3.99 16.21
C ALA A 97 12.23 -5.13 15.85
N ASP A 98 13.23 -5.40 16.68
CA ASP A 98 14.23 -6.45 16.43
C ASP A 98 13.68 -7.82 16.85
N ARG A 99 13.05 -8.51 15.90
CA ARG A 99 12.49 -9.85 16.10
C ARG A 99 12.88 -10.78 14.94
N PRO A 100 13.07 -12.09 15.19
CA PRO A 100 13.29 -13.05 14.12
C PRO A 100 12.16 -12.98 13.07
N ARG A 101 12.54 -12.91 11.80
CA ARG A 101 11.63 -12.87 10.63
C ARG A 101 10.75 -11.61 10.50
N LEU A 102 10.94 -10.60 11.35
CA LEU A 102 10.38 -9.27 11.17
C LEU A 102 11.49 -8.30 10.75
N ARG A 103 11.26 -7.53 9.67
CA ARG A 103 12.17 -6.47 9.25
C ARG A 103 11.41 -5.18 9.01
N LEU A 104 11.65 -4.16 9.82
CA LEU A 104 11.13 -2.81 9.61
C LEU A 104 12.20 -1.95 8.93
N VAL A 105 11.87 -1.38 7.77
CA VAL A 105 12.80 -0.69 6.87
C VAL A 105 12.40 0.76 6.74
N LYS A 106 13.31 1.67 7.13
CA LYS A 106 13.16 3.09 6.82
C LYS A 106 13.52 3.34 5.36
N SER A 107 12.52 3.52 4.51
CA SER A 107 12.70 3.78 3.08
C SER A 107 11.47 4.47 2.50
N ALA A 108 11.65 5.26 1.45
CA ALA A 108 10.55 5.56 0.54
C ALA A 108 10.09 4.23 -0.11
N VAL A 109 8.78 4.08 -0.28
CA VAL A 109 8.21 2.85 -0.87
C VAL A 109 8.61 2.74 -2.35
N GLU A 110 8.73 3.88 -3.02
CA GLU A 110 9.11 4.02 -4.42
C GLU A 110 10.54 3.54 -4.72
N ASP A 111 11.40 3.50 -3.71
CA ASP A 111 12.80 3.07 -3.83
C ASP A 111 13.03 1.67 -3.22
N PHE A 112 11.97 1.07 -2.66
CA PHE A 112 12.04 -0.23 -2.02
C PHE A 112 11.76 -1.36 -3.02
N ARG A 113 12.47 -2.48 -2.85
CA ARG A 113 12.15 -3.74 -3.52
C ARG A 113 12.22 -4.88 -2.51
N PRO A 114 11.19 -5.73 -2.40
CA PRO A 114 11.24 -6.88 -1.52
C PRO A 114 12.28 -7.89 -2.04
N PRO A 115 12.98 -8.61 -1.13
CA PRO A 115 14.00 -9.59 -1.50
C PRO A 115 13.39 -10.85 -2.14
N THR A 116 12.11 -11.09 -1.90
CA THR A 116 11.33 -12.24 -2.36
C THR A 116 9.95 -11.77 -2.80
N GLN A 117 9.23 -12.61 -3.57
CA GLN A 117 7.82 -12.37 -3.83
C GLN A 117 6.99 -12.53 -2.56
N CYS A 118 5.86 -11.84 -2.49
CA CYS A 118 5.01 -11.77 -1.31
C CYS A 118 3.67 -12.47 -1.55
N ASP A 119 3.21 -13.22 -0.55
CA ASP A 119 1.88 -13.81 -0.54
C ASP A 119 0.82 -12.79 -0.11
N LEU A 120 1.22 -11.81 0.69
CA LEU A 120 0.38 -10.69 1.08
C LEU A 120 1.14 -9.38 0.93
N ILE A 121 0.52 -8.40 0.29
CA ILE A 121 0.96 -7.01 0.30
C ILE A 121 -0.18 -6.13 0.79
N THR A 122 0.08 -5.33 1.81
CA THR A 122 -0.90 -4.38 2.36
C THR A 122 -0.42 -2.94 2.29
N SER A 123 -1.37 -2.01 2.27
CA SER A 123 -1.12 -0.58 2.48
C SER A 123 -2.37 0.03 3.12
N VAL A 124 -2.47 -0.04 4.45
CA VAL A 124 -3.62 0.47 5.21
C VAL A 124 -3.49 1.98 5.40
N HIS A 125 -4.35 2.75 4.72
CA HIS A 125 -4.33 4.23 4.65
C HIS A 125 -3.01 4.87 4.17
N GLY A 126 -1.96 4.06 3.86
CA GLY A 126 -0.65 4.52 3.43
C GLY A 126 -0.63 5.29 2.12
N LEU A 127 -1.47 4.88 1.16
CA LEU A 127 -1.52 5.51 -0.16
C LEU A 127 -1.91 6.99 -0.11
N HIS A 128 -2.58 7.45 0.96
CA HIS A 128 -2.95 8.86 1.12
C HIS A 128 -1.75 9.82 1.15
N TYR A 129 -0.58 9.32 1.52
CA TYR A 129 0.63 10.12 1.70
C TYR A 129 1.65 9.89 0.57
N LEU A 130 1.36 9.02 -0.38
CA LEU A 130 2.26 8.73 -1.50
C LEU A 130 2.03 9.70 -2.66
N GLY A 131 3.13 10.11 -3.28
CA GLY A 131 3.12 10.91 -4.49
C GLY A 131 2.63 10.11 -5.68
N ASP A 132 3.39 9.08 -6.07
CA ASP A 132 3.05 8.22 -7.21
C ASP A 132 2.28 6.97 -6.77
N LYS A 133 1.02 7.16 -6.37
CA LYS A 133 0.13 6.09 -5.92
C LYS A 133 0.00 4.96 -6.94
N LEU A 134 -0.16 5.31 -8.23
CA LEU A 134 -0.37 4.32 -9.29
C LEU A 134 0.90 3.54 -9.59
N GLY A 135 2.05 4.20 -9.62
CA GLY A 135 3.35 3.53 -9.75
C GLY A 135 3.64 2.57 -8.60
N VAL A 136 3.27 2.92 -7.37
CA VAL A 136 3.42 2.02 -6.22
C VAL A 136 2.45 0.83 -6.31
N ILE A 137 1.20 1.04 -6.70
CA ILE A 137 0.22 -0.02 -6.90
C ILE A 137 0.68 -1.03 -7.97
N THR A 138 1.21 -0.56 -9.10
CA THR A 138 1.68 -1.44 -10.18
C THR A 138 2.93 -2.21 -9.79
N GLN A 139 3.87 -1.57 -9.09
CA GLN A 139 5.05 -2.26 -8.54
C GLN A 139 4.66 -3.35 -7.54
N ALA A 140 3.78 -3.03 -6.60
CA ALA A 140 3.29 -4.00 -5.62
C ALA A 140 2.63 -5.22 -6.27
N ALA A 141 1.81 -5.02 -7.31
CA ALA A 141 1.21 -6.14 -8.04
C ALA A 141 2.24 -7.05 -8.73
N GLY A 142 3.37 -6.49 -9.18
CA GLY A 142 4.48 -7.25 -9.75
C GLY A 142 5.29 -8.05 -8.72
N TRP A 143 5.20 -7.71 -7.44
CA TRP A 143 5.89 -8.40 -6.34
C TRP A 143 5.09 -9.55 -5.71
N LEU A 144 3.83 -9.73 -6.10
CA LEU A 144 3.03 -10.84 -5.60
C LEU A 144 3.55 -12.20 -6.11
N THR A 145 3.31 -13.25 -5.33
CA THR A 145 3.31 -14.62 -5.84
C THR A 145 2.10 -14.84 -6.76
N GLU A 146 2.07 -15.94 -7.53
CA GLU A 146 0.94 -16.26 -8.42
C GLU A 146 -0.40 -16.40 -7.69
N SER A 147 -0.36 -16.79 -6.41
CA SER A 147 -1.53 -16.88 -5.52
C SER A 147 -1.60 -15.75 -4.48
N GLY A 148 -0.71 -14.76 -4.60
CA GLY A 148 -0.57 -13.68 -3.63
C GLY A 148 -1.71 -12.67 -3.72
N ARG A 149 -1.91 -11.91 -2.66
CA ARG A 149 -2.96 -10.90 -2.56
C ARG A 149 -2.38 -9.52 -2.25
N PHE A 150 -2.82 -8.52 -2.99
CA PHE A 150 -2.63 -7.10 -2.64
C PHE A 150 -3.95 -6.50 -2.14
N VAL A 151 -3.89 -5.74 -1.03
CA VAL A 151 -5.04 -4.99 -0.49
C VAL A 151 -4.58 -3.64 0.04
N ALA A 152 -5.19 -2.56 -0.44
CA ALA A 152 -4.88 -1.22 0.02
C ALA A 152 -6.12 -0.33 0.11
N ASN A 153 -6.06 0.66 1.00
CA ASN A 153 -7.01 1.76 0.97
C ASN A 153 -6.62 2.77 -0.11
N LEU A 154 -7.55 3.08 -1.01
CA LEU A 154 -7.37 4.05 -2.08
C LEU A 154 -8.54 5.04 -2.12
N ASP A 155 -8.24 6.33 -1.98
CA ASP A 155 -9.18 7.38 -2.34
C ASP A 155 -9.05 7.75 -3.81
N ALA A 156 -9.96 7.25 -4.65
CA ALA A 156 -9.96 7.57 -6.08
C ALA A 156 -10.05 9.08 -6.37
N LYS A 157 -10.61 9.89 -5.45
CA LYS A 157 -10.69 11.35 -5.63
C LYS A 157 -9.34 12.04 -5.50
N SER A 158 -8.37 11.38 -4.87
CA SER A 158 -7.01 11.90 -4.74
C SER A 158 -6.14 11.68 -5.99
N ILE A 159 -6.73 11.10 -7.05
CA ILE A 159 -6.04 10.90 -8.33
C ILE A 159 -6.57 11.93 -9.31
N ARG A 160 -5.67 12.76 -9.82
CA ARG A 160 -5.93 13.81 -10.81
C ARG A 160 -5.30 13.40 -12.13
N VAL A 161 -6.13 13.36 -13.16
CA VAL A 161 -5.69 13.19 -14.55
C VAL A 161 -6.32 14.33 -15.34
N ASP A 162 -5.61 14.86 -16.33
CA ASP A 162 -6.17 15.90 -17.19
C ASP A 162 -7.46 15.39 -17.88
N GLY A 163 -8.57 16.13 -17.73
CA GLY A 163 -9.90 15.78 -18.25
C GLY A 163 -10.99 15.66 -17.18
N GLU A 164 -12.27 15.79 -17.59
CA GLU A 164 -13.42 15.99 -16.69
C GLU A 164 -13.85 14.77 -15.85
N ASP A 165 -13.35 13.54 -16.12
CA ASP A 165 -13.72 12.32 -15.36
C ASP A 165 -12.53 11.39 -15.06
N SER A 166 -11.49 11.98 -14.46
CA SER A 166 -10.19 11.35 -14.20
C SER A 166 -10.26 10.15 -13.26
N ALA A 167 -10.97 10.26 -12.13
CA ALA A 167 -11.07 9.18 -11.15
C ALA A 167 -11.76 7.94 -11.74
N THR A 168 -12.85 8.11 -12.48
CA THR A 168 -13.59 7.01 -13.11
C THR A 168 -12.73 6.28 -14.15
N SER A 169 -12.02 7.05 -14.97
CA SER A 169 -11.14 6.52 -16.02
C SER A 169 -9.97 5.72 -15.44
N VAL A 170 -9.36 6.21 -14.35
CA VAL A 170 -8.29 5.48 -13.64
C VAL A 170 -8.81 4.20 -13.00
N ILE A 171 -9.97 4.23 -12.34
CA ILE A 171 -10.56 3.02 -11.78
C ILE A 171 -10.90 2.00 -12.87
N ARG A 172 -11.34 2.46 -14.05
CA ARG A 172 -11.55 1.58 -15.21
C ARG A 172 -10.25 0.93 -15.67
N ALA A 173 -9.17 1.70 -15.79
CA ALA A 173 -7.84 1.19 -16.12
C ALA A 173 -7.35 0.14 -15.12
N LEU A 174 -7.48 0.40 -13.82
CA LEU A 174 -7.15 -0.56 -12.76
C LEU A 174 -7.99 -1.84 -12.86
N ARG A 175 -9.30 -1.73 -13.16
CA ARG A 175 -10.16 -2.90 -13.35
C ARG A 175 -9.75 -3.74 -14.56
N GLN A 176 -9.38 -3.10 -15.66
CA GLN A 176 -8.86 -3.79 -16.85
C GLN A 176 -7.52 -4.49 -16.56
N ALA A 177 -6.72 -3.95 -15.64
CA ALA A 177 -5.52 -4.57 -15.11
C ALA A 177 -5.78 -5.66 -14.04
N GLY A 178 -7.04 -6.06 -13.83
CA GLY A 178 -7.42 -7.15 -12.93
C GLY A 178 -7.59 -6.74 -11.46
N PHE A 179 -7.56 -5.45 -11.13
CA PHE A 179 -7.89 -4.99 -9.78
C PHE A 179 -9.41 -4.94 -9.55
N ARG A 180 -9.82 -5.13 -8.30
CA ARG A 180 -11.17 -4.86 -7.83
C ARG A 180 -11.13 -3.62 -6.95
N TYR A 181 -12.08 -2.71 -7.14
CA TYR A 181 -12.21 -1.50 -6.32
C TYR A 181 -13.62 -1.38 -5.77
N SER A 182 -13.72 -1.20 -4.45
CA SER A 182 -14.95 -0.95 -3.71
C SER A 182 -15.02 0.52 -3.29
N PRO A 183 -15.89 1.34 -3.89
CA PRO A 183 -16.05 2.75 -3.51
C PRO A 183 -16.60 2.93 -2.09
N ARG A 184 -17.31 1.93 -1.55
CA ARG A 184 -17.90 1.95 -0.20
C ARG A 184 -16.84 1.78 0.88
N SER A 185 -15.96 0.79 0.73
CA SER A 185 -14.89 0.52 1.70
C SER A 185 -13.56 1.19 1.33
N LYS A 186 -13.49 1.85 0.17
CA LYS A 186 -12.27 2.45 -0.39
C LYS A 186 -11.14 1.43 -0.56
N LEU A 187 -11.47 0.16 -0.75
CA LEU A 187 -10.50 -0.92 -0.90
C LEU A 187 -10.22 -1.20 -2.37
N LEU A 188 -8.93 -1.24 -2.69
CA LEU A 188 -8.38 -1.76 -3.93
C LEU A 188 -7.74 -3.12 -3.65
N THR A 189 -8.10 -4.14 -4.41
CA THR A 189 -7.56 -5.50 -4.25
C THR A 189 -7.09 -6.11 -5.57
N LYS A 190 -6.07 -6.97 -5.51
CA LYS A 190 -5.59 -7.79 -6.63
C LYS A 190 -5.23 -9.18 -6.11
N GLU A 191 -5.57 -10.19 -6.90
CA GLU A 191 -5.13 -11.57 -6.69
C GLU A 191 -4.13 -11.91 -7.80
N GLY A 192 -3.06 -12.59 -7.41
CA GLY A 192 -1.98 -13.04 -8.27
C GLY A 192 -1.10 -11.93 -8.79
N ARG A 193 0.12 -12.32 -9.15
CA ARG A 193 1.11 -11.46 -9.80
C ARG A 193 0.54 -10.85 -11.07
N CYS A 194 0.92 -9.61 -11.35
CA CYS A 194 0.81 -9.07 -12.69
C CYS A 194 1.84 -7.96 -12.89
N GLU A 195 2.58 -8.02 -14.00
CA GLU A 195 3.42 -6.91 -14.44
C GLU A 195 2.56 -5.97 -15.27
N LEU A 196 2.40 -4.74 -14.77
CA LEU A 196 1.44 -3.78 -15.30
C LEU A 196 2.12 -2.50 -15.73
N GLN A 197 1.73 -2.01 -16.90
CA GLN A 197 2.05 -0.67 -17.35
C GLN A 197 0.73 0.07 -17.61
N LEU A 198 0.38 0.97 -16.72
CA LEU A 198 -0.73 1.89 -16.95
C LEU A 198 -0.27 2.97 -17.95
N PRO A 199 -1.12 3.42 -18.89
CA PRO A 199 -0.76 4.47 -19.85
C PRO A 199 -0.84 5.86 -19.22
N LEU A 200 -0.33 6.00 -18.01
CA LEU A 200 -0.36 7.20 -17.20
C LEU A 200 1.07 7.53 -16.77
N VAL A 201 1.45 8.79 -16.94
CA VAL A 201 2.75 9.32 -16.52
C VAL A 201 2.53 10.22 -15.32
N TYR A 202 3.26 9.93 -14.23
CA TYR A 202 3.22 10.73 -13.01
C TYR A 202 3.88 12.10 -13.23
N LEU A 203 3.17 13.17 -12.89
CA LEU A 203 3.61 14.56 -13.10
C LEU A 203 4.16 15.19 -11.81
N GLY A 204 3.59 14.79 -10.67
CA GLY A 204 3.90 15.32 -9.35
C GLY A 204 2.70 15.19 -8.41
N ALA A 205 2.82 15.78 -7.23
CA ALA A 205 1.82 15.68 -6.17
C ALA A 205 1.55 17.03 -5.51
N ASP A 206 0.34 17.18 -4.96
CA ASP A 206 -0.06 18.35 -4.17
C ASP A 206 -0.35 17.91 -2.73
N ASP A 207 0.45 18.39 -1.78
CA ASP A 207 0.28 18.16 -0.34
C ASP A 207 -0.67 19.16 0.32
N ALA A 208 -1.16 20.15 -0.41
CA ALA A 208 -2.19 21.10 0.03
C ALA A 208 -3.61 20.70 -0.41
N ALA A 209 -3.79 19.46 -0.90
CA ALA A 209 -5.06 18.94 -1.42
C ALA A 209 -6.21 18.92 -0.39
N GLY A 210 -5.89 19.02 0.90
CA GLY A 210 -6.85 18.97 1.99
C GLY A 210 -7.05 17.55 2.54
N PRO A 211 -8.16 17.30 3.26
CA PRO A 211 -8.35 16.04 3.96
C PRO A 211 -8.80 14.90 3.05
N ASN A 212 -8.30 13.68 3.31
CA ASN A 212 -8.83 12.43 2.77
C ASN A 212 -10.20 12.07 3.40
N TYR A 213 -10.78 10.93 2.99
CA TYR A 213 -12.04 10.44 3.54
C TYR A 213 -12.02 10.10 5.04
N THR A 214 -10.84 10.04 5.68
CA THR A 214 -10.70 9.89 7.14
C THR A 214 -10.61 11.22 7.88
N GLY A 215 -10.63 12.35 7.15
CA GLY A 215 -10.51 13.70 7.72
C GLY A 215 -9.07 14.19 7.94
N GLN A 216 -8.07 13.40 7.52
CA GLN A 216 -6.65 13.70 7.71
C GLN A 216 -6.04 14.33 6.46
N PRO A 217 -5.09 15.27 6.58
CA PRO A 217 -4.35 15.82 5.44
C PRO A 217 -3.79 14.70 4.55
N ALA A 218 -3.89 14.89 3.24
CA ALA A 218 -3.47 13.90 2.26
C ALA A 218 -2.90 14.58 1.02
N VAL A 219 -2.35 13.75 0.14
CA VAL A 219 -1.73 14.16 -1.11
C VAL A 219 -2.63 13.83 -2.28
N ASP A 220 -2.82 14.78 -3.19
CA ASP A 220 -3.34 14.50 -4.53
C ASP A 220 -2.20 14.13 -5.49
N SER A 221 -2.38 13.07 -6.27
CA SER A 221 -1.43 12.60 -7.27
C SER A 221 -1.86 13.03 -8.66
N TYR A 222 -0.97 13.68 -9.42
CA TYR A 222 -1.25 14.17 -10.77
C TYR A 222 -0.60 13.29 -11.84
N TYR A 223 -1.37 12.97 -12.88
CA TYR A 223 -0.94 12.16 -14.02
C TYR A 223 -1.40 12.76 -15.36
N ALA A 224 -0.70 12.41 -16.43
CA ALA A 224 -1.15 12.62 -17.82
C ALA A 224 -1.28 11.29 -18.56
N TRP A 225 -2.18 11.21 -19.54
CA TRP A 225 -2.26 10.08 -20.46
C TRP A 225 -1.07 10.08 -21.42
N ASN A 226 -0.45 8.92 -21.63
CA ASN A 226 0.72 8.76 -22.50
C ASN A 226 0.53 7.68 -23.59
N GLY A 227 -0.72 7.35 -23.91
CA GLY A 227 -1.05 6.35 -24.95
C GLY A 227 -2.31 5.54 -24.62
N GLU A 228 -2.52 4.46 -25.36
CA GLU A 228 -3.59 3.50 -25.09
C GLU A 228 -3.19 2.52 -23.99
N LEU A 229 -4.20 1.96 -23.31
CA LEU A 229 -4.03 0.85 -22.36
C LEU A 229 -3.37 -0.33 -23.06
N ILE A 230 -2.08 -0.57 -22.79
CA ILE A 230 -1.46 -1.84 -23.14
C ILE A 230 -2.03 -2.86 -22.14
N GLY A 231 -2.76 -3.83 -22.68
CA GLY A 231 -3.41 -4.87 -21.88
C GLY A 231 -2.41 -5.60 -20.96
N PRO A 232 -2.88 -6.17 -19.85
CA PRO A 232 -2.01 -6.87 -18.92
C PRO A 232 -1.23 -8.00 -19.62
N ASN A 233 0.06 -8.15 -19.30
CA ASN A 233 0.76 -9.43 -19.43
C ASN A 233 0.56 -10.21 -18.12
N CYS A 234 -0.70 -10.60 -17.89
CA CYS A 234 -1.10 -11.72 -17.07
C CYS A 234 -2.11 -12.57 -17.86
#